data_AF-A0A7G6SAI9-F1
#
_entry.id   AF-A0A7G6SAI9-F1
#
_cell.length_a   1.000
_cell.length_b   1.000
_cell.length_c   1.000
_cell.angle_alpha   90.00
_cell.angle_beta   90.00
_cell.angle_gamma   90.00
#
_symmetry.space_group_name_H-M   'P 1'
#
loop_
_entity.id
_entity.type
_entity.pdbx_description
1 polymer ?
#
loop_
_entity_poly.entity_id
_entity_poly.type
_entity_poly.pdbx_seq_one_letter_code
_entity_poly.pdbx_strand_id
1 'polypeptide(L)' 'MGMMSLPAILGISFGSAIVIALSKTNREKGALKKLLIFLGCFALTLVVLLAINFGIYYVNHR' A
#
# COMPACT_ATOMS: atom_id res chain seq x y z
N MET A 1 -1.54 -2.30 -22.24
CA MET A 1 -0.93 -1.58 -21.10
C MET A 1 -0.32 -2.61 -20.16
N GLY A 2 0.97 -2.50 -19.84
CA GLY A 2 1.70 -3.54 -19.10
C GLY A 2 1.18 -3.71 -17.68
N MET A 3 1.15 -4.95 -17.19
CA MET A 3 0.88 -5.26 -15.78
C MET A 3 1.79 -4.42 -14.88
N MET A 4 1.23 -3.83 -13.83
CA MET A 4 2.03 -3.16 -12.81
C MET A 4 2.99 -4.18 -12.20
N SER A 5 4.29 -3.92 -12.34
CA SER A 5 5.33 -4.84 -11.90
C SER A 5 5.26 -5.01 -10.38
N LEU A 6 5.41 -6.25 -9.88
CA LEU A 6 5.42 -6.56 -8.43
C LEU A 6 6.34 -5.63 -7.60
N PRO A 7 7.54 -5.24 -8.08
CA PRO A 7 8.40 -4.27 -7.38
C PRO A 7 7.77 -2.88 -7.25
N ALA A 8 6.96 -2.44 -8.22
CA ALA A 8 6.27 -1.16 -8.17
C ALA A 8 5.14 -1.19 -7.14
N ILE A 9 4.39 -2.30 -7.06
CA ILE A 9 3.33 -2.49 -6.05
C ILE A 9 3.93 -2.46 -4.64
N LEU A 10 5.05 -3.15 -4.45
CA LEU A 10 5.79 -3.14 -3.19
C LEU A 10 6.34 -1.75 -2.86
N GLY A 11 6.94 -1.05 -3.84
CA GLY A 11 7.48 0.29 -3.64
C GLY A 11 6.42 1.33 -3.26
N ILE A 12 5.25 1.30 -3.91
CA ILE A 12 4.13 2.22 -3.62
C ILE A 12 3.52 1.91 -2.25
N SER A 13 3.33 0.63 -1.92
CA SER A 13 2.82 0.22 -0.61
C SER A 13 3.78 0.62 0.50
N PHE A 14 5.09 0.42 0.31
CA PHE A 14 6.11 0.78 1.29
C PHE A 14 6.25 2.29 1.47
N GLY A 15 6.29 3.04 0.37
CA GLY A 15 6.36 4.51 0.38
C GLY A 15 5.14 5.15 1.05
N SER A 16 3.93 4.70 0.71
CA SER A 16 2.70 5.21 1.32
C SER A 16 2.64 4.93 2.82
N ALA A 17 3.02 3.72 3.24
CA ALA A 17 3.06 3.36 4.66
C ALA A 17 4.08 4.22 5.44
N ILE A 18 5.27 4.48 4.89
CA ILE A 18 6.31 5.32 5.51
C ILE A 18 5.82 6.75 5.72
N VAL A 19 5.22 7.34 4.67
CA VAL A 19 4.66 8.70 4.75
C VAL A 19 3.58 8.79 5.83
N ILE A 20 2.75 7.75 5.98
CA ILE A 20 1.67 7.72 6.96
C ILE A 20 2.18 7.50 8.39
N ALA A 21 3.23 6.70 8.60
CA ALA A 21 3.85 6.54 9.92
C ALA A 21 4.67 7.76 10.37
N LEU A 22 5.27 8.49 9.43
CA LEU A 22 6.00 9.73 9.69
C LEU A 22 5.10 10.96 9.71
N SER A 23 3.84 10.85 9.27
CA SER A 23 2.89 11.96 9.26
C SER A 23 2.70 12.55 10.68
N LYS A 24 2.65 13.89 10.74
CA LYS A 24 2.54 14.69 11.97
C LYS A 24 1.32 14.28 12.82
N THR A 25 0.27 13.74 12.18
CA THR A 25 -0.95 13.26 12.84
C THR A 25 -0.76 12.05 13.76
N ASN A 26 0.31 11.26 13.57
CA ASN A 26 0.60 10.07 14.38
C ASN A 26 1.78 10.29 15.34
N ARG A 27 2.33 11.50 15.40
CA ARG A 27 3.57 11.82 16.15
C ARG A 27 3.42 11.63 17.67
N GLU A 28 2.21 11.73 18.20
CA GLU A 28 1.88 11.55 19.62
C GLU A 28 1.47 10.12 19.98
N LYS A 29 1.32 9.23 19.00
CA LYS A 29 0.98 7.81 19.23
C LYS A 29 2.26 7.00 19.47
N GLY A 30 2.27 6.20 20.53
CA GLY A 30 3.40 5.32 20.87
C GLY A 30 3.82 4.41 19.71
N ALA A 31 5.10 4.02 19.69
CA ALA A 31 5.73 3.29 18.58
C ALA A 31 4.94 2.05 18.10
N LEU A 32 4.32 1.31 19.02
CA LEU A 32 3.45 0.17 18.71
C LEU A 32 2.19 0.54 17.91
N LYS A 33 1.53 1.65 18.25
CA LYS A 33 0.34 2.13 17.52
C LYS A 33 0.73 2.64 16.13
N LYS A 34 1.89 3.29 15.98
CA LYS A 34 2.42 3.66 14.67
C LYS A 34 2.68 2.44 13.80
N LEU A 35 3.25 1.38 14.36
CA LEU A 35 3.55 0.15 13.64
C LEU A 35 2.25 -0.55 13.20
N LEU A 36 1.24 -0.63 14.07
CA LEU A 36 -0.09 -1.15 13.70
C LEU A 36 -0.77 -0.33 12.60
N ILE A 37 -0.71 1.01 12.67
CA ILE A 37 -1.27 1.88 11.62
C ILE A 37 -0.49 1.71 10.31
N PHE A 38 0.84 1.61 10.37
CA PHE A 38 1.68 1.33 9.20
C PHE A 38 1.31 0.00 8.57
N LEU A 39 1.21 -1.07 9.37
CA LEU A 39 0.93 -2.42 8.89
C LEU A 39 -0.49 -2.53 8.32
N GLY A 40 -1.48 -1.91 8.98
CA GLY A 40 -2.85 -1.86 8.49
C GLY A 40 -2.98 -1.06 7.20
N CYS A 41 -2.29 0.08 7.10
CA CYS A 41 -2.31 0.88 5.89
C CYS A 41 -1.56 0.22 4.74
N PHE A 42 -0.42 -0.40 5.02
CA PHE A 42 0.36 -1.20 4.06
C PHE A 42 -0.46 -2.36 3.52
N ALA A 43 -1.13 -3.13 4.38
CA ALA A 43 -2.00 -4.22 3.94
C ALA A 43 -3.16 -3.73 3.09
N LEU A 44 -3.79 -2.60 3.47
CA LEU A 44 -4.91 -2.03 2.73
C LEU A 44 -4.48 -1.53 1.34
N THR A 45 -3.35 -0.84 1.22
CA THR A 45 -2.81 -0.44 -0.09
C THR A 45 -2.38 -1.65 -0.92
N LEU A 46 -1.81 -2.69 -0.31
CA LEU A 46 -1.47 -3.93 -1.01
C LEU A 46 -2.71 -4.60 -1.62
N VAL A 47 -3.78 -4.74 -0.85
CA VAL A 47 -5.05 -5.34 -1.31
C VAL A 47 -5.66 -4.51 -2.44
N VAL A 48 -5.67 -3.18 -2.32
CA VAL A 48 -6.20 -2.28 -3.35
C VAL A 48 -5.38 -2.38 -4.64
N LEU A 49 -4.05 -2.32 -4.56
CA LEU A 49 -3.20 -2.44 -5.74
C LEU A 49 -3.31 -3.83 -6.39
N LEU A 50 -3.45 -4.89 -5.58
CA LEU A 50 -3.64 -6.25 -6.09
C LEU A 50 -5.00 -6.40 -6.79
N ALA A 51 -6.06 -5.84 -6.20
CA ALA A 51 -7.41 -5.84 -6.80
C ALA A 51 -7.44 -5.04 -8.11
N ILE A 52 -6.78 -3.88 -8.16
CA ILE A 52 -6.63 -3.10 -9.40
C ILE A 52 -5.82 -3.88 -10.44
N ASN A 53 -4.72 -4.52 -10.04
CA ASN A 53 -3.90 -5.34 -10.95
C ASN A 53 -4.69 -6.52 -11.52
N PHE A 54 -5.49 -7.21 -10.69
CA PHE A 54 -6.41 -8.27 -11.12
C PHE A 54 -7.51 -7.76 -12.03
N GLY A 55 -8.11 -6.61 -11.71
CA GLY A 55 -9.15 -5.99 -12.53
C GLY A 55 -8.63 -5.60 -13.92
N ILE A 56 -7.44 -5.01 -13.98
CA ILE A 56 -6.76 -4.69 -15.23
C ILE A 56 -6.42 -5.99 -15.99
N TYR A 57 -5.89 -7.02 -15.32
CA TYR A 57 -5.62 -8.30 -15.97
C TYR A 57 -6.88 -8.91 -16.57
N TYR A 58 -7.99 -8.95 -15.83
CA TYR A 58 -9.25 -9.51 -16.30
C TYR A 58 -9.86 -8.72 -17.48
N VAL A 59 -9.82 -7.38 -17.42
CA VAL A 59 -10.32 -6.51 -18.50
C VAL A 59 -9.42 -6.58 -19.74
N ASN A 60 -8.11 -6.69 -19.56
CA ASN A 60 -7.12 -6.68 -20.64
C ASN A 60 -6.87 -8.07 -21.25
N HIS A 61 -7.43 -9.13 -20.65
CA HIS A 61 -7.38 -10.52 -21.13
C HIS A 61 -8.75 -11.00 -21.67
N ARG A 62 -9.70 -10.08 -21.82
CA ARG A 62 -10.98 -10.26 -22.52
C ARG A 62 -10.94 -9.54 -23.86
#